data_AF-A0A2S4LNA9-F1
#
_entry.id   AF-A0A2S4LNA9-F1
#
_cell.length_a   1.000
_cell.length_b   1.000
_cell.length_c   1.000
_cell.angle_alpha   90.00
_cell.angle_beta   90.00
_cell.angle_gamma   90.00
#
_symmetry.space_group_name_H-M   'P 1'
#
loop_
_entity.id
_entity.type
_entity.pdbx_description
1 polymer ?
#
loop_
_entity_poly.entity_id
_entity_poly.type
_entity_poly.pdbx_seq_one_letter_code
_entity_poly.pdbx_strand_id
1 'polypeptide(L)'
;MAALLLSTAWEAPAQAATEAPAVEVEEGRPGPPPPLPDLADPNGRAGEPLNQPGPNSGIPRALRGSADRAGGPANDLTEVDRPDEPPLPRADLAQVLEGKALFHGNYCGAGQRGEGLPPTDDLDAACLRHDACFDAAGHRSCACNVRLEREAAAVSERPGLSRQVRERALSVAQAAEVMDCQAP
;
A
#
# COMPACT_ATOMS: atom_id res chain seq x y z
N MET A 1 -16.41 -61.49 -25.69
CA MET A 1 -14.98 -61.14 -25.84
C MET A 1 -14.69 -60.10 -24.76
N ALA A 2 -14.30 -60.55 -23.55
CA ALA A 2 -12.91 -60.50 -23.05
C ALA A 2 -12.34 -59.07 -23.07
N ALA A 3 -12.39 -58.36 -21.93
CA ALA A 3 -11.24 -58.00 -21.05
C ALA A 3 -10.30 -56.97 -21.72
N LEU A 4 -9.97 -55.82 -21.13
CA LEU A 4 -9.22 -55.63 -19.89
C LEU A 4 -9.43 -54.22 -19.31
N LEU A 5 -9.60 -54.15 -18.00
CA LEU A 5 -9.40 -52.97 -17.16
C LEU A 5 -7.90 -52.87 -16.83
N LEU A 6 -7.25 -51.72 -17.07
CA LEU A 6 -5.96 -51.39 -16.45
C LEU A 6 -6.12 -50.09 -15.65
N SER A 7 -6.40 -50.24 -14.36
CA SER A 7 -6.19 -49.19 -13.36
C SER A 7 -4.74 -49.25 -12.92
N THR A 8 -3.94 -48.22 -13.22
CA THR A 8 -2.62 -48.05 -12.63
C THR A 8 -2.78 -47.31 -11.31
N ALA A 9 -2.91 -48.07 -10.22
CA ALA A 9 -2.64 -47.56 -8.88
C ALA A 9 -1.13 -47.32 -8.76
N TRP A 10 -0.76 -46.10 -8.38
CA TRP A 10 0.61 -45.79 -7.99
C TRP A 10 0.63 -45.80 -6.45
N GLU A 11 1.25 -46.84 -5.89
CA GLU A 11 1.55 -46.90 -4.46
C GLU A 11 2.67 -45.90 -4.13
N ALA A 12 2.39 -44.94 -3.26
CA ALA A 12 3.40 -44.12 -2.61
C ALA A 12 4.08 -44.95 -1.48
N PRO A 13 5.41 -44.92 -1.34
CA PRO A 13 6.09 -45.66 -0.28
C PRO A 13 5.85 -44.99 1.08
N ALA A 14 5.39 -45.80 2.04
CA ALA A 14 5.30 -45.42 3.44
C ALA A 14 6.71 -45.18 4.00
N GLN A 15 7.01 -43.94 4.39
CA GLN A 15 8.23 -43.62 5.13
C GLN A 15 8.04 -44.07 6.58
N ALA A 16 8.83 -45.07 6.99
CA ALA A 16 8.95 -45.48 8.37
C ALA A 16 9.54 -44.31 9.18
N ALA A 17 8.74 -43.77 10.11
CA ALA A 17 9.20 -42.80 11.07
C ALA A 17 10.13 -43.50 12.07
N THR A 18 11.43 -43.21 11.98
CA THR A 18 12.39 -43.49 13.05
C THR A 18 12.09 -42.56 14.23
N GLU A 19 11.74 -43.17 15.36
CA GLU A 19 11.48 -42.53 16.65
C GLU A 19 12.75 -41.83 17.16
N ALA A 20 12.70 -40.50 17.30
CA ALA A 20 13.75 -39.70 17.93
C ALA A 20 13.56 -39.70 19.46
N PRO A 21 14.64 -39.69 20.26
CA PRO A 21 14.53 -39.81 21.71
C PRO A 21 13.89 -38.56 22.31
N ALA A 22 13.08 -38.76 23.35
CA ALA A 22 12.39 -37.70 24.09
C ALA A 22 13.40 -36.70 24.69
N VAL A 23 13.30 -35.44 24.26
CA VAL A 23 13.91 -34.30 24.93
C VAL A 23 12.92 -33.85 26.00
N GLU A 24 13.31 -33.95 27.27
CA GLU A 24 12.55 -33.38 28.37
C GLU A 24 12.54 -31.84 28.23
N VAL A 25 11.38 -31.27 27.94
CA VAL A 25 11.16 -29.82 27.91
C VAL A 25 10.87 -29.38 29.34
N GLU A 26 11.79 -28.62 29.93
CA GLU A 26 11.52 -27.92 31.20
C GLU A 26 10.49 -26.83 30.91
N GLU A 27 9.26 -27.00 31.44
CA GLU A 27 8.15 -26.07 31.28
C GLU A 27 8.46 -24.75 32.03
N GLY A 28 9.12 -23.83 31.33
CA GLY A 28 9.37 -22.49 31.83
C GLY A 28 8.07 -21.78 32.19
N ARG A 29 7.90 -21.42 33.46
CA ARG A 29 6.72 -20.70 33.97
C ARG A 29 6.43 -19.46 33.11
N PRO A 30 5.16 -19.25 32.67
CA PRO A 30 4.81 -18.06 31.91
C PRO A 30 5.08 -16.79 32.74
N GLY A 31 5.80 -15.85 32.17
CA GLY A 31 5.97 -14.51 32.74
C GLY A 31 4.63 -13.76 32.79
N PRO A 32 4.53 -12.69 33.61
CA PRO A 32 3.32 -11.88 33.68
C PRO A 32 2.97 -11.28 32.31
N PRO A 33 1.67 -11.12 31.99
CA PRO A 33 1.24 -10.53 30.73
C PRO A 33 1.75 -9.09 30.60
N PRO A 34 2.10 -8.66 29.38
CA PRO A 34 2.54 -7.29 29.15
C PRO A 34 1.44 -6.29 29.51
N PRO A 35 1.81 -5.07 29.96
CA PRO A 35 0.85 -4.02 30.26
C PRO A 35 0.06 -3.64 29.00
N LEU A 36 -1.21 -3.26 29.19
CA LEU A 36 -2.06 -2.79 28.10
C LEU A 36 -1.54 -1.44 27.56
N PRO A 37 -1.67 -1.19 26.25
CA PRO A 37 -1.17 0.03 25.62
C PRO A 37 -1.93 1.26 26.13
N ASP A 38 -1.18 2.35 26.38
CA ASP A 38 -1.76 3.65 26.71
C ASP A 38 -2.32 4.31 25.44
N LEU A 39 -3.63 4.52 25.41
CA LEU A 39 -4.35 5.08 24.26
C LEU A 39 -4.18 6.61 24.14
N ALA A 40 -3.57 7.27 25.12
CA ALA A 40 -3.32 8.72 25.08
C ALA A 40 -2.09 9.12 24.25
N ASP A 41 -1.17 8.20 23.97
CA ASP A 41 -0.02 8.42 23.09
C ASP A 41 -0.14 7.53 21.83
N PRO A 42 -0.66 8.06 20.71
CA PRO A 42 -0.87 7.28 19.49
C PRO A 42 0.45 6.80 18.85
N ASN A 43 1.59 7.33 19.30
CA ASN A 43 2.92 6.95 18.82
C ASN A 43 3.75 6.23 19.89
N GLY A 44 3.14 5.82 21.00
CA GLY A 44 3.81 5.06 22.07
C GLY A 44 3.49 3.57 22.00
N ARG A 45 4.49 2.71 22.20
CA ARG A 45 4.21 1.32 22.62
C ARG A 45 4.13 1.34 24.15
N ALA A 46 2.93 1.28 24.71
CA ALA A 46 2.72 1.29 26.16
C ALA A 46 3.43 2.47 26.89
N GLY A 47 3.42 3.66 26.29
CA GLY A 47 4.05 4.86 26.85
C GLY A 47 5.56 4.97 26.63
N GLU A 48 6.20 4.05 25.91
CA GLU A 48 7.61 4.17 25.50
C GLU A 48 7.73 4.80 24.10
N PRO A 49 8.65 5.76 23.91
CA PRO A 49 8.83 6.43 22.62
C PRO A 49 9.43 5.47 21.59
N LEU A 50 8.82 5.41 20.40
CA LEU A 50 9.27 4.57 19.28
C LEU A 50 10.65 4.93 18.70
N ASN A 51 11.25 6.04 19.14
CA ASN A 51 12.57 6.47 18.69
C ASN A 51 13.72 5.65 19.32
N GLN A 52 13.42 4.71 20.23
CA GLN A 52 14.42 3.84 20.84
C GLN A 52 13.95 2.38 20.87
N PRO A 53 14.85 1.42 20.55
CA PRO A 53 14.55 0.02 20.77
C PRO A 53 14.36 -0.25 22.27
N GLY A 54 13.25 -0.91 22.61
CA GLY A 54 12.90 -1.26 23.98
C GLY A 54 13.96 -2.09 24.70
N PRO A 55 13.83 -2.28 26.02
CA PRO A 55 14.84 -2.93 26.87
C PRO A 55 15.14 -4.38 26.45
N ASN A 56 14.21 -5.05 25.77
CA ASN A 56 14.34 -6.43 25.28
C ASN A 56 14.73 -6.52 23.78
N SER A 57 15.16 -5.42 23.17
CA SER A 57 15.57 -5.45 21.77
C SER A 57 16.86 -6.27 21.60
N GLY A 58 16.82 -7.31 20.77
CA GLY A 58 18.00 -8.09 20.36
C GLY A 58 18.97 -7.31 19.45
N ILE A 59 18.71 -6.03 19.16
CA ILE A 59 19.62 -5.19 18.38
C ILE A 59 20.81 -4.80 19.26
N PRO A 60 22.05 -5.16 18.88
CA PRO A 60 23.25 -4.74 19.60
C PRO A 60 23.27 -3.22 19.82
N ARG A 61 23.63 -2.77 21.03
CA ARG A 61 23.60 -1.35 21.41
C ARG A 61 24.43 -0.46 20.47
N ALA A 62 25.50 -0.99 19.87
CA ALA A 62 26.30 -0.31 18.86
C ALA A 62 25.53 0.03 17.56
N LEU A 63 24.53 -0.79 17.22
CA LEU A 63 23.69 -0.65 16.03
C LEU A 63 22.38 0.10 16.34
N ARG A 64 22.17 0.55 17.58
CA ARG A 64 21.02 1.39 17.91
C ARG A 64 21.16 2.77 17.27
N GLY A 65 20.12 3.24 16.57
CA GLY A 65 20.18 4.47 15.79
C GLY A 65 21.18 4.41 14.62
N SER A 66 21.54 3.20 14.16
CA SER A 66 22.34 3.06 12.93
C SER A 66 21.53 3.50 11.72
N ALA A 67 20.20 3.35 11.73
CA ALA A 67 19.32 3.87 10.67
C ALA A 67 19.32 5.41 10.64
N ASP A 68 19.25 6.07 11.80
CA ASP A 68 19.29 7.54 11.90
C ASP A 68 20.66 8.12 11.51
N ARG A 69 21.73 7.34 11.72
CA ARG A 69 23.11 7.68 11.31
C ARG A 69 23.46 7.20 9.91
N ALA A 70 22.64 6.35 9.31
CA ALA A 70 22.80 5.85 7.95
C ALA A 70 22.27 6.88 6.93
N GLY A 71 22.68 8.13 7.06
CA GLY A 71 22.90 9.01 5.91
C GLY A 71 24.09 8.49 5.08
N GLY A 72 24.11 7.19 4.79
CA GLY A 72 25.10 6.52 3.98
C GLY A 72 24.66 6.47 2.52
N PRO A 73 25.51 5.94 1.62
CA PRO A 73 25.28 5.95 0.18
C PRO A 73 23.99 5.26 -0.26
N ALA A 74 23.36 4.44 0.59
CA ALA A 74 22.03 3.89 0.32
C ALA A 74 20.93 4.97 0.22
N ASN A 75 21.08 6.08 0.95
CA ASN A 75 20.16 7.22 0.84
C ASN A 75 20.48 8.06 -0.41
N ASP A 76 21.75 8.12 -0.82
CA ASP A 76 22.21 8.77 -2.06
C ASP A 76 21.76 8.05 -3.34
N LEU A 77 21.43 6.74 -3.24
CA LEU A 77 20.79 5.97 -4.31
C LEU A 77 19.29 6.25 -4.44
N THR A 78 18.70 6.95 -3.47
CA THR A 78 17.39 7.55 -3.65
C THR A 78 17.67 8.90 -4.31
N GLU A 79 17.59 8.99 -5.64
CA GLU A 79 17.83 10.24 -6.37
C GLU A 79 16.99 11.40 -5.76
N VAL A 80 17.57 12.17 -4.83
CA VAL A 80 16.98 13.39 -4.26
C VAL A 80 17.26 14.58 -5.18
N ASP A 81 18.19 14.45 -6.13
CA ASP A 81 18.72 15.53 -6.97
C ASP A 81 17.91 15.85 -8.25
N ARG A 82 16.56 15.74 -8.21
CA ARG A 82 15.76 16.52 -9.15
C ARG A 82 15.52 17.89 -8.51
N PRO A 83 15.73 19.02 -9.23
CA PRO A 83 15.53 20.35 -8.67
C PRO A 83 14.18 20.38 -7.99
N ASP A 84 14.15 20.85 -6.73
CA ASP A 84 12.98 20.92 -5.86
C ASP A 84 11.74 21.26 -6.69
N GLU A 85 11.01 20.24 -7.12
CA GLU A 85 9.78 20.47 -7.83
C GLU A 85 8.88 21.18 -6.83
N PRO A 86 8.40 22.40 -7.15
CA PRO A 86 7.53 23.13 -6.25
C PRO A 86 6.44 22.17 -5.78
N PRO A 87 6.26 22.00 -4.46
CA PRO A 87 5.31 21.02 -3.96
C PRO A 87 3.97 21.28 -4.63
N LEU A 88 3.43 20.25 -5.27
CA LEU A 88 2.10 20.36 -5.87
C LEU A 88 1.16 20.88 -4.79
N PRO A 89 0.25 21.83 -5.10
CA PRO A 89 -0.65 22.39 -4.10
C PRO A 89 -1.34 21.24 -3.37
N ARG A 90 -1.13 21.20 -2.06
CA ARG A 90 -1.73 20.20 -1.19
C ARG A 90 -3.10 20.73 -0.83
N ALA A 91 -4.13 20.07 -1.32
CA ALA A 91 -5.44 20.25 -0.74
C ALA A 91 -5.41 19.74 0.70
N ASP A 92 -6.15 20.39 1.57
CA ASP A 92 -6.37 19.92 2.94
C ASP A 92 -7.02 18.54 2.88
N LEU A 93 -6.38 17.53 3.49
CA LEU A 93 -6.82 16.13 3.37
C LEU A 93 -8.24 15.95 3.91
N ALA A 94 -8.60 16.66 4.98
CA ALA A 94 -9.97 16.64 5.51
C ALA A 94 -10.97 17.13 4.46
N GLN A 95 -10.69 18.25 3.80
CA GLN A 95 -11.55 18.75 2.71
C GLN A 95 -11.59 17.80 1.49
N VAL A 96 -10.51 17.10 1.15
CA VAL A 96 -10.52 16.10 0.07
C VAL A 96 -11.44 14.94 0.43
N LEU A 97 -11.32 14.40 1.64
CA LEU A 97 -12.15 13.29 2.11
C LEU A 97 -13.63 13.67 2.24
N GLU A 98 -13.92 14.93 2.59
CA GLU A 98 -15.26 15.49 2.62
C GLU A 98 -15.81 15.90 1.24
N GLY A 99 -15.02 15.73 0.17
CA GLY A 99 -15.39 16.11 -1.19
C GLY A 99 -15.51 17.62 -1.43
N LYS A 100 -14.93 18.44 -0.55
CA LYS A 100 -14.90 19.91 -0.64
C LYS A 100 -13.70 20.44 -1.41
N ALA A 101 -12.69 19.60 -1.64
CA ALA A 101 -11.50 19.92 -2.40
C ALA A 101 -11.09 18.75 -3.31
N LEU A 102 -10.38 19.07 -4.39
CA LEU A 102 -9.78 18.08 -5.27
C LEU A 102 -8.43 17.62 -4.72
N PHE A 103 -8.15 16.34 -4.85
CA PHE A 103 -6.87 15.73 -4.50
C PHE A 103 -5.75 16.19 -5.43
N HIS A 104 -6.05 16.34 -6.73
CA HIS A 104 -5.08 16.72 -7.74
C HIS A 104 -5.76 17.40 -8.94
N GLY A 105 -5.05 18.33 -9.58
CA GLY A 105 -5.50 18.96 -10.83
C GLY A 105 -6.88 19.60 -10.78
N ASN A 106 -7.65 19.39 -11.84
CA ASN A 106 -9.00 19.90 -12.06
C ASN A 106 -10.09 18.83 -11.93
N TYR A 107 -9.72 17.55 -11.92
CA TYR A 107 -10.64 16.41 -12.03
C TYR A 107 -10.42 15.31 -10.98
N CYS A 108 -9.26 15.20 -10.35
CA CYS A 108 -9.05 14.13 -9.37
C CYS A 108 -9.69 14.47 -8.01
N GLY A 109 -10.92 14.01 -7.78
CA GLY A 109 -11.62 14.16 -6.50
C GLY A 109 -13.14 14.01 -6.66
N ALA A 110 -13.90 14.31 -5.61
CA ALA A 110 -15.35 14.43 -5.75
C ALA A 110 -15.68 15.75 -6.47
N GLY A 111 -16.32 15.67 -7.63
CA GLY A 111 -16.60 16.82 -8.49
C GLY A 111 -15.37 17.32 -9.25
N GLN A 112 -15.50 18.51 -9.87
CA GLN A 112 -14.44 19.09 -10.72
C GLN A 112 -14.41 20.62 -10.58
N ARG A 113 -13.27 21.24 -10.91
CA ARG A 113 -13.08 22.71 -10.82
C ARG A 113 -13.83 23.51 -11.90
N GLY A 114 -14.39 22.85 -12.90
CA GLY A 114 -15.24 23.48 -13.92
C GLY A 114 -15.25 22.70 -15.23
N GLU A 115 -16.39 22.74 -15.92
CA GLU A 115 -16.52 22.22 -17.28
C GLU A 115 -15.59 22.98 -18.24
N GLY A 116 -14.84 22.26 -19.07
CA GLY A 116 -14.03 22.83 -20.14
C GLY A 116 -12.62 23.31 -19.77
N LEU A 117 -12.16 23.10 -18.54
CA LEU A 117 -10.73 23.28 -18.23
C LEU A 117 -9.92 22.13 -18.85
N PRO A 118 -8.70 22.37 -19.36
CA PRO A 118 -7.83 21.26 -19.74
C PRO A 118 -7.34 20.52 -18.48
N PRO A 119 -7.11 19.20 -18.56
CA PRO A 119 -6.42 18.49 -17.49
C PRO A 119 -5.01 19.06 -17.31
N THR A 120 -4.53 19.14 -16.07
CA THR A 120 -3.23 19.75 -15.76
C THR A 120 -2.04 18.85 -16.10
N ASP A 121 -2.24 17.53 -16.06
CA ASP A 121 -1.26 16.53 -16.45
C ASP A 121 -1.96 15.21 -16.85
N ASP A 122 -1.18 14.15 -17.07
CA ASP A 122 -1.71 12.86 -17.49
C ASP A 122 -2.49 12.11 -16.41
N LEU A 123 -2.24 12.39 -15.12
CA LEU A 123 -3.05 11.86 -14.02
C LEU A 123 -4.42 12.54 -14.02
N ASP A 124 -4.43 13.87 -14.11
CA ASP A 124 -5.66 14.66 -14.17
C ASP A 124 -6.50 14.30 -15.41
N ALA A 125 -5.84 13.96 -16.53
CA ALA A 125 -6.51 13.47 -17.73
C ALA A 125 -7.17 12.08 -17.52
N ALA A 126 -6.61 11.22 -16.68
CA ALA A 126 -7.24 9.95 -16.30
C ALA A 126 -8.48 10.17 -15.43
N CYS A 127 -8.40 11.09 -14.47
CA CYS A 127 -9.54 11.49 -13.64
C CYS A 127 -10.67 12.10 -14.49
N LEU A 128 -10.36 13.00 -15.43
CA LEU A 128 -11.34 13.54 -16.38
C LEU A 128 -12.09 12.44 -17.16
N ARG A 129 -11.38 11.40 -17.62
CA ARG A 129 -12.00 10.28 -18.35
C ARG A 129 -12.84 9.38 -17.44
N HIS A 130 -12.48 9.27 -16.17
CA HIS A 130 -13.24 8.55 -15.15
C HIS A 130 -14.56 9.26 -14.84
N ASP A 131 -14.53 10.57 -14.62
CA ASP A 131 -15.73 11.38 -14.39
C ASP A 131 -16.70 11.28 -15.57
N ALA A 132 -16.20 11.46 -16.80
CA ALA A 132 -16.99 11.30 -18.01
C ALA A 132 -17.57 9.89 -18.19
N CYS A 133 -16.87 8.86 -17.68
CA CYS A 133 -17.36 7.47 -17.70
C CYS A 133 -18.52 7.28 -16.72
N PHE A 134 -18.43 7.86 -15.51
CA PHE A 134 -19.53 7.87 -14.55
C PHE A 134 -20.76 8.61 -15.09
N ASP A 135 -20.56 9.77 -15.71
CA ASP A 135 -21.65 10.55 -16.32
C ASP A 135 -22.35 9.74 -17.42
N ALA A 136 -21.57 9.08 -18.30
CA ALA A 136 -22.11 8.24 -19.37
C ALA A 136 -22.82 6.98 -18.84
N ALA A 137 -22.32 6.38 -17.76
CA ALA A 137 -22.93 5.22 -17.14
C ALA A 137 -24.21 5.56 -16.37
N GLY A 138 -24.31 6.77 -15.83
CA GLY A 138 -25.42 7.20 -14.96
C GLY A 138 -25.41 6.54 -13.57
N HIS A 139 -24.37 5.79 -13.24
CA HIS A 139 -24.15 5.17 -11.93
C HIS A 139 -22.65 4.99 -11.64
N ARG A 140 -22.31 4.69 -10.39
CA ARG A 140 -20.93 4.35 -9.97
C ARG A 140 -20.54 3.00 -10.57
N SER A 141 -19.97 2.99 -11.77
CA SER A 141 -19.65 1.76 -12.52
C SER A 141 -18.31 1.17 -12.11
N CYS A 142 -18.28 -0.12 -11.76
CA CYS A 142 -17.02 -0.82 -11.47
C CYS A 142 -16.07 -0.83 -12.68
N ALA A 143 -16.61 -0.85 -13.91
CA ALA A 143 -15.79 -0.80 -15.13
C ALA A 143 -15.06 0.53 -15.28
N CYS A 144 -15.68 1.65 -14.85
CA CYS A 144 -15.01 2.95 -14.83
C CYS A 144 -13.88 2.98 -13.79
N ASN A 145 -14.10 2.42 -12.59
CA ASN A 145 -13.05 2.34 -11.56
C ASN A 145 -11.85 1.51 -12.02
N VAL A 146 -12.08 0.33 -12.61
CA VAL A 146 -11.00 -0.52 -13.17
C VAL A 146 -10.22 0.21 -14.27
N ARG A 147 -10.90 1.04 -15.08
CA ARG A 147 -10.23 1.87 -16.07
C ARG A 147 -9.34 2.92 -15.42
N LEU A 148 -9.85 3.63 -14.40
CA LEU A 148 -9.09 4.63 -13.65
C LEU A 148 -7.85 4.01 -13.00
N GLU A 149 -8.01 2.87 -12.33
CA GLU A 149 -6.92 2.10 -11.71
C GLU A 149 -5.78 1.86 -12.70
N ARG A 150 -6.09 1.30 -13.88
CA ARG A 150 -5.09 1.00 -14.92
C ARG A 150 -4.41 2.25 -15.47
N GLU A 151 -5.18 3.29 -15.76
CA GLU A 151 -4.63 4.53 -16.31
C GLU A 151 -3.73 5.25 -15.30
N ALA A 152 -4.15 5.31 -14.02
CA ALA A 152 -3.37 5.91 -12.94
C ALA A 152 -2.12 5.08 -12.60
N ALA A 153 -2.22 3.75 -12.59
CA ALA A 153 -1.07 2.87 -12.42
C ALA A 153 -0.01 3.10 -13.51
N ALA A 154 -0.44 3.18 -14.78
CA ALA A 154 0.45 3.48 -15.89
C ALA A 154 1.14 4.85 -15.75
N VAL A 155 0.46 5.87 -15.20
CA VAL A 155 1.08 7.16 -14.88
C VAL A 155 2.12 7.01 -13.75
N SER A 156 1.83 6.23 -12.72
CA SER A 156 2.74 6.01 -11.58
C SER A 156 4.07 5.37 -11.97
N GLU A 157 4.09 4.57 -13.02
CA GLU A 157 5.26 3.84 -13.50
C GLU A 157 6.12 4.63 -14.50
N ARG A 158 5.71 5.84 -14.90
CA ARG A 158 6.41 6.61 -15.94
C ARG A 158 7.66 7.32 -15.42
N PRO A 159 8.88 6.91 -15.83
CA PRO A 159 10.13 7.48 -15.30
C PRO A 159 10.34 8.96 -15.67
N GLY A 160 9.72 9.42 -16.77
CA GLY A 160 9.77 10.81 -17.20
C GLY A 160 8.97 11.79 -16.35
N LEU A 161 8.03 11.31 -15.54
CA LEU A 161 7.20 12.15 -14.67
C LEU A 161 7.90 12.44 -13.34
N SER A 162 7.43 13.47 -12.64
CA SER A 162 7.96 13.80 -11.33
C SER A 162 7.60 12.77 -10.27
N ARG A 163 8.40 12.69 -9.20
CA ARG A 163 8.11 11.76 -8.10
C ARG A 163 6.76 12.08 -7.46
N GLN A 164 6.44 13.36 -7.30
CA GLN A 164 5.17 13.81 -6.71
C GLN A 164 3.96 13.37 -7.55
N VAL A 165 4.02 13.51 -8.88
CA VAL A 165 2.95 13.05 -9.78
C VAL A 165 2.82 11.53 -9.74
N ARG A 166 3.94 10.80 -9.76
CA ARG A 166 3.92 9.33 -9.69
C ARG A 166 3.33 8.81 -8.36
N GLU A 167 3.70 9.42 -7.24
CA GLU A 167 3.18 9.09 -5.91
C GLU A 167 1.66 9.35 -5.84
N ARG A 168 1.19 10.51 -6.32
CA ARG A 168 -0.24 10.81 -6.39
C ARG A 168 -0.99 9.85 -7.30
N ALA A 169 -0.42 9.50 -8.44
CA ALA A 169 -1.02 8.56 -9.37
C ALA A 169 -1.17 7.17 -8.75
N LEU A 170 -0.18 6.72 -7.99
CA LEU A 170 -0.26 5.48 -7.23
C LEU A 170 -1.38 5.53 -6.16
N SER A 171 -1.51 6.66 -5.44
CA SER A 171 -2.62 6.83 -4.49
C SER A 171 -3.99 6.77 -5.18
N VAL A 172 -4.13 7.39 -6.36
CA VAL A 172 -5.37 7.33 -7.15
C VAL A 172 -5.66 5.91 -7.64
N ALA A 173 -4.64 5.18 -8.10
CA ALA A 173 -4.79 3.80 -8.53
C ALA A 173 -5.30 2.90 -7.39
N GLN A 174 -4.69 2.99 -6.20
CA GLN A 174 -5.11 2.24 -5.02
C GLN A 174 -6.51 2.62 -4.55
N ALA A 175 -6.84 3.92 -4.58
CA ALA A 175 -8.18 4.38 -4.24
C ALA A 175 -9.23 3.80 -5.21
N ALA A 176 -8.92 3.75 -6.51
CA ALA A 176 -9.84 3.21 -7.52
C ALA A 176 -10.19 1.75 -7.32
N GLU A 177 -9.28 0.95 -6.76
CA GLU A 177 -9.51 -0.47 -6.43
C GLU A 177 -10.55 -0.65 -5.32
N VAL A 178 -10.64 0.29 -4.37
CA VAL A 178 -11.47 0.16 -3.16
C VAL A 178 -12.71 1.07 -3.15
N MET A 179 -12.94 1.85 -4.21
CA MET A 179 -14.12 2.69 -4.34
C MET A 179 -15.39 1.85 -4.55
N ASP A 180 -16.45 2.19 -3.79
CA ASP A 180 -17.78 1.60 -3.96
C ASP A 180 -18.28 1.72 -5.40
N CYS A 181 -18.76 0.62 -5.96
CA CYS A 181 -19.26 0.57 -7.33
C CYS A 181 -20.31 -0.52 -7.53
N GLN A 182 -21.01 -0.44 -8.66
CA GLN A 182 -21.98 -1.41 -9.14
C GLN A 182 -21.39 -2.14 -10.35
N ALA A 183 -21.41 -3.47 -10.31
CA ALA A 183 -21.10 -4.32 -11.44
C ALA A 183 -22.22 -4.21 -12.51
N PRO A 184 -21.90 -4.42 -13.80
CA PRO A 184 -22.90 -4.39 -14.87
C PRO A 184 -24.01 -5.44 -14.69
#